data_AF-A0A929YZN4-F1
#
_entry.id   AF-A0A929YZN4-F1
#
_cell.length_a   1.000
_cell.length_b   1.000
_cell.length_c   1.000
_cell.angle_alpha   90.00
_cell.angle_beta   90.00
_cell.angle_gamma   90.00
#
_symmetry.space_group_name_H-M   'P 1'
#
loop_
_entity.id
_entity.type
_entity.pdbx_description
1 polymer ?
#
loop_
_entity_poly.entity_id
_entity_poly.type
_entity_poly.pdbx_seq_one_letter_code
_entity_poly.pdbx_strand_id
1 'polypeptide(L)'
;MKKLFSLAVLGAFALAGAAQNSVVYKADALLEQNKAADALELLKTSFDNPKTTKFGEIYNKAGKCSRILFQPLLVNAANSQPLDTAQFISRLDDMVDYYTKSYVFEHTPDAKGKMPKQEYSNEATQVLYNARDYYFYAGIFLNSNGNKPGAYKYLGKFVDFPDNPALAAKRDSMRITMAKEYAQALYYRAMLANDMKDYDGVL
;
A
#
# COMPACT_ATOMS: atom_id res chain seq x y z
N MET A 1 -21.35 46.54 32.19
CA MET A 1 -20.79 45.91 30.98
C MET A 1 -19.79 44.83 31.38
N LYS A 2 -20.28 43.62 31.67
CA LYS A 2 -19.47 42.42 31.97
C LYS A 2 -20.24 41.25 31.37
N LYS A 3 -19.51 40.24 30.88
CA LYS A 3 -19.98 38.90 30.43
C LYS A 3 -20.29 38.75 28.93
N LEU A 4 -19.28 38.80 28.06
CA LEU A 4 -19.39 38.24 26.70
C LEU A 4 -18.13 37.48 26.20
N PHE A 5 -17.11 37.24 27.03
CA PHE A 5 -15.81 36.69 26.57
C PHE A 5 -15.50 35.23 26.95
N SER A 6 -16.43 34.48 27.53
CA SER A 6 -16.10 33.16 28.11
C SER A 6 -16.64 31.92 27.39
N LEU A 7 -17.42 32.05 26.29
CA LEU A 7 -17.93 30.87 25.57
C LEU A 7 -17.05 30.38 24.40
N ALA A 8 -16.15 31.21 23.87
CA ALA A 8 -15.30 30.82 22.74
C ALA A 8 -14.10 29.94 23.14
N VAL A 9 -13.65 30.00 24.40
CA VAL A 9 -12.44 29.29 24.87
C VAL A 9 -12.75 27.83 25.27
N LEU A 10 -13.98 27.52 25.70
CA LEU A 10 -14.38 26.16 26.08
C LEU A 10 -14.60 25.22 24.88
N GLY A 11 -14.92 25.75 23.70
CA GLY A 11 -15.07 24.96 22.47
C GLY A 11 -13.74 24.45 21.89
N ALA A 12 -12.63 25.15 22.12
CA ALA A 12 -11.32 24.78 21.60
C ALA A 12 -10.70 23.58 22.36
N PHE A 13 -10.94 23.46 23.67
CA PHE A 13 -10.41 22.35 24.47
C PHE A 13 -11.18 21.03 24.28
N ALA A 14 -12.49 21.08 24.00
CA ALA A 14 -13.29 19.88 23.74
C ALA A 14 -12.94 19.22 22.39
N LEU A 15 -12.63 20.03 21.36
CA LEU A 15 -12.18 19.53 20.06
C LEU A 15 -10.75 18.98 20.11
N ALA A 16 -9.85 19.58 20.90
CA ALA A 16 -8.49 19.10 21.08
C ALA A 16 -8.43 17.70 21.74
N GLY A 17 -9.29 17.42 22.72
CA GLY A 17 -9.38 16.11 23.39
C GLY A 17 -9.96 14.99 22.50
N ALA A 18 -10.90 15.32 21.62
CA ALA A 18 -11.44 14.37 20.65
C ALA A 18 -10.45 14.09 19.49
N ALA A 19 -9.69 15.11 19.07
CA ALA A 19 -8.60 14.95 18.11
C ALA A 19 -7.51 14.03 18.66
N GLN A 20 -6.94 14.31 19.86
CA GLN A 20 -5.89 13.48 20.48
C GLN A 20 -6.23 12.00 20.62
N ASN A 21 -7.52 11.63 20.71
CA ASN A 21 -7.94 10.25 20.88
C ASN A 21 -8.07 9.44 19.59
N SER A 22 -7.97 10.07 18.41
CA SER A 22 -8.09 9.32 17.15
C SER A 22 -6.85 8.43 16.93
N VAL A 23 -7.09 7.25 16.35
CA VAL A 23 -6.04 6.27 15.99
C VAL A 23 -4.92 6.89 15.15
N VAL A 24 -5.26 7.88 14.33
CA VAL A 24 -4.37 8.61 13.43
C VAL A 24 -3.30 9.37 14.20
N TYR A 25 -3.67 10.19 15.19
CA TYR A 25 -2.70 10.95 15.98
C TYR A 25 -1.82 10.05 16.84
N LYS A 26 -2.38 8.95 17.37
CA LYS A 26 -1.60 7.97 18.14
C LYS A 26 -0.58 7.26 17.25
N ALA A 27 -0.95 6.94 16.00
CA ALA A 27 -0.02 6.40 15.03
C ALA A 27 1.07 7.41 14.65
N ASP A 28 0.74 8.70 14.51
CA ASP A 28 1.74 9.75 14.27
C ASP A 28 2.75 9.86 15.43
N ALA A 29 2.28 9.83 16.68
CA ALA A 29 3.16 9.84 17.85
C ALA A 29 4.10 8.61 17.90
N LEU A 30 3.66 7.45 17.41
CA LEU A 30 4.51 6.25 17.28
C LEU A 30 5.52 6.41 16.15
N LEU A 31 5.13 7.01 15.03
CA LEU A 31 6.03 7.29 13.90
C LEU A 31 7.14 8.29 14.28
N GLU A 32 6.83 9.32 15.07
CA GLU A 32 7.82 10.25 15.63
C GLU A 32 8.86 9.55 16.53
N GLN A 33 8.47 8.43 17.14
CA GLN A 33 9.35 7.57 17.93
C GLN A 33 10.06 6.48 17.10
N ASN A 34 9.99 6.53 15.77
CA ASN A 34 10.49 5.50 14.85
C ASN A 34 9.87 4.11 15.05
N LYS A 35 8.65 4.02 15.62
CA LYS A 35 7.92 2.76 15.87
C LYS A 35 6.89 2.48 14.78
N ALA A 36 7.37 2.34 13.54
CA ALA A 36 6.49 2.14 12.38
C ALA A 36 5.70 0.82 12.44
N ALA A 37 6.26 -0.24 13.04
CA ALA A 37 5.55 -1.50 13.23
C ALA A 37 4.35 -1.33 14.19
N ASP A 38 4.58 -0.70 15.35
CA ASP A 38 3.52 -0.44 16.33
C ASP A 38 2.45 0.50 15.76
N ALA A 39 2.85 1.53 15.01
CA ALA A 39 1.93 2.43 14.32
C ALA A 39 1.04 1.67 13.32
N LEU A 40 1.63 0.74 12.55
CA LEU A 40 0.89 -0.07 11.59
C LEU A 40 -0.13 -0.98 12.28
N GLU A 41 0.26 -1.69 13.34
CA GLU A 41 -0.65 -2.54 14.11
C GLU A 41 -1.79 -1.74 14.75
N LEU A 42 -1.50 -0.55 15.27
CA LEU A 42 -2.52 0.35 15.78
C LEU A 42 -3.51 0.78 14.70
N LEU A 43 -3.05 1.16 13.50
CA LEU A 43 -3.91 1.58 12.40
C LEU A 43 -4.81 0.44 11.90
N LYS A 44 -4.29 -0.80 11.86
CA LYS A 44 -5.05 -2.00 11.46
C LYS A 44 -6.29 -2.24 12.30
N THR A 45 -6.28 -1.84 13.58
CA THR A 45 -7.47 -1.93 14.47
C THR A 45 -8.70 -1.18 13.96
N SER A 46 -8.50 -0.27 12.99
CA SER A 46 -9.56 0.59 12.46
C SER A 46 -10.04 0.19 11.05
N PHE A 47 -9.47 -0.83 10.43
CA PHE A 47 -9.81 -1.24 9.05
C PHE A 47 -11.26 -1.71 8.91
N ASP A 48 -11.79 -2.37 9.92
CA ASP A 48 -13.16 -2.90 9.90
C ASP A 48 -14.15 -2.03 10.69
N ASN A 49 -13.75 -0.80 11.07
CA ASN A 49 -14.60 0.04 11.89
C ASN A 49 -15.56 0.90 11.04
N PRO A 50 -16.86 0.56 10.96
CA PRO A 50 -17.82 1.20 10.05
C PRO A 50 -18.10 2.68 10.37
N LYS A 51 -17.66 3.19 11.53
CA LYS A 51 -17.85 4.59 11.95
C LYS A 51 -16.70 5.51 11.55
N THR A 52 -15.64 4.96 10.95
CA THR A 52 -14.43 5.71 10.64
C THR A 52 -14.63 6.56 9.39
N THR A 53 -14.71 7.88 9.54
CA THR A 53 -14.81 8.80 8.38
C THR A 53 -13.45 9.13 7.76
N LYS A 54 -12.36 8.61 8.34
CA LYS A 54 -10.96 8.89 7.99
C LYS A 54 -10.27 7.71 7.28
N PHE A 55 -11.01 6.85 6.59
CA PHE A 55 -10.44 5.65 5.97
C PHE A 55 -9.30 5.95 5.00
N GLY A 56 -9.45 6.97 4.13
CA GLY A 56 -8.39 7.38 3.22
C GLY A 56 -7.09 7.75 3.92
N GLU A 57 -7.17 8.50 5.03
CA GLU A 57 -6.02 8.90 5.86
C GLU A 57 -5.38 7.71 6.58
N ILE A 58 -6.20 6.83 7.16
CA ILE A 58 -5.72 5.64 7.89
C ILE A 58 -4.99 4.69 6.95
N TYR A 59 -5.56 4.41 5.78
CA TYR A 59 -4.91 3.56 4.79
C TYR A 59 -3.66 4.23 4.19
N ASN A 60 -3.67 5.54 3.93
CA ASN A 60 -2.45 6.23 3.50
C ASN A 60 -1.33 6.08 4.54
N LYS A 61 -1.63 6.33 5.82
CA LYS A 61 -0.65 6.18 6.92
C LYS A 61 -0.19 4.74 7.09
N ALA A 62 -1.07 3.75 6.94
CA ALA A 62 -0.69 2.34 6.98
C ALA A 62 0.24 1.97 5.81
N GLY A 63 -0.03 2.49 4.61
CA GLY A 63 0.86 2.40 3.45
C GLY A 63 2.23 3.03 3.73
N LYS A 64 2.27 4.22 4.34
CA LYS A 64 3.50 4.89 4.75
C LYS A 64 4.29 4.08 5.78
N CYS A 65 3.64 3.49 6.79
CA CYS A 65 4.30 2.62 7.76
C CYS A 65 4.92 1.40 7.06
N SER A 66 4.17 0.77 6.16
CA SER A 66 4.63 -0.39 5.39
C SER A 66 5.83 -0.04 4.52
N ARG A 67 5.82 1.14 3.88
CA ARG A 67 6.96 1.67 3.12
C ARG A 67 8.19 1.91 3.99
N ILE A 68 8.02 2.48 5.19
CA ILE A 68 9.13 2.66 6.15
C ILE A 68 9.74 1.31 6.53
N LEU A 69 8.91 0.30 6.79
CA LEU A 69 9.38 -1.06 7.14
C LEU A 69 9.98 -1.80 5.94
N PHE A 70 9.58 -1.47 4.72
CA PHE A 70 10.11 -2.04 3.49
C PHE A 70 11.50 -1.47 3.13
N GLN A 71 11.75 -0.19 3.42
CA GLN A 71 12.97 0.49 3.00
C GLN A 71 14.29 -0.18 3.48
N PRO A 72 14.42 -0.64 4.74
CA PRO A 72 15.61 -1.37 5.19
C PRO A 72 15.87 -2.65 4.39
N LEU A 73 14.81 -3.34 3.94
CA LEU A 73 14.93 -4.55 3.13
C LEU A 73 15.57 -4.23 1.76
N LEU A 74 15.17 -3.11 1.15
CA LEU A 74 15.79 -2.61 -0.08
C LEU A 74 17.26 -2.23 0.11
N VAL A 75 17.58 -1.56 1.22
CA VAL A 75 18.97 -1.17 1.53
C VAL A 75 19.84 -2.41 1.75
N ASN A 76 19.34 -3.40 2.48
CA ASN A 76 20.05 -4.66 2.68
C ASN A 76 20.31 -5.38 1.35
N ALA A 77 19.29 -5.48 0.50
CA ALA A 77 19.43 -6.08 -0.83
C ALA A 77 20.46 -5.34 -1.71
N ALA A 78 20.44 -4.00 -1.72
CA ALA A 78 21.41 -3.18 -2.46
C ALA A 78 22.85 -3.38 -1.97
N ASN A 79 23.03 -3.68 -0.68
CA ASN A 79 24.34 -3.97 -0.07
C ASN A 79 24.71 -5.46 -0.09
N SER A 80 24.03 -6.27 -0.91
CA SER A 80 24.23 -7.73 -1.00
C SER A 80 24.15 -8.46 0.35
N GLN A 81 23.38 -7.91 1.30
CA GLN A 81 23.11 -8.54 2.58
C GLN A 81 21.96 -9.54 2.47
N PRO A 82 21.87 -10.51 3.39
CA PRO A 82 20.72 -11.42 3.44
C PRO A 82 19.39 -10.66 3.46
N LEU A 83 18.50 -11.03 2.54
CA LEU A 83 17.18 -10.43 2.41
C LEU A 83 16.13 -11.38 2.98
N ASP A 84 15.40 -10.92 4.00
CA ASP A 84 14.18 -11.60 4.45
C ASP A 84 13.11 -11.48 3.36
N THR A 85 13.04 -12.50 2.51
CA THR A 85 12.14 -12.56 1.36
C THR A 85 10.67 -12.58 1.81
N ALA A 86 10.36 -13.20 2.95
CA ALA A 86 8.99 -13.26 3.47
C ALA A 86 8.53 -11.87 3.92
N GLN A 87 9.37 -11.14 4.65
CA GLN A 87 9.08 -9.76 5.02
C GLN A 87 9.04 -8.83 3.82
N PHE A 88 9.94 -9.00 2.84
CA PHE A 88 9.91 -8.21 1.60
C PHE A 88 8.55 -8.32 0.92
N ILE A 89 8.09 -9.55 0.72
CA ILE A 89 6.83 -9.84 0.04
C ILE A 89 5.64 -9.31 0.84
N SER A 90 5.60 -9.59 2.14
CA SER A 90 4.51 -9.14 3.02
C SER A 90 4.40 -7.62 3.08
N ARG A 91 5.53 -6.90 3.19
CA ARG A 91 5.54 -5.43 3.24
C ARG A 91 5.24 -4.79 1.89
N LEU A 92 5.64 -5.41 0.79
CA LEU A 92 5.25 -4.98 -0.55
C LEU A 92 3.73 -5.07 -0.73
N ASP A 93 3.13 -6.21 -0.35
CA ASP A 93 1.68 -6.41 -0.42
C ASP A 93 0.91 -5.42 0.47
N ASP A 94 1.32 -5.28 1.73
CA ASP A 94 0.75 -4.29 2.67
C ASP A 94 0.81 -2.87 2.06
N MET A 95 1.98 -2.46 1.56
CA MET A 95 2.16 -1.13 0.96
C MET A 95 1.23 -0.93 -0.25
N VAL A 96 1.20 -1.89 -1.18
CA VAL A 96 0.37 -1.78 -2.38
C VAL A 96 -1.12 -1.74 -2.01
N ASP A 97 -1.58 -2.64 -1.16
CA ASP A 97 -2.98 -2.73 -0.75
C ASP A 97 -3.45 -1.44 -0.06
N TYR A 98 -2.70 -0.94 0.91
CA TYR A 98 -3.12 0.23 1.68
C TYR A 98 -3.09 1.53 0.85
N TYR A 99 -2.07 1.76 0.02
CA TYR A 99 -2.09 2.93 -0.87
C TYR A 99 -3.22 2.83 -1.92
N THR A 100 -3.54 1.62 -2.40
CA THR A 100 -4.67 1.40 -3.32
C THR A 100 -6.01 1.72 -2.63
N LYS A 101 -6.22 1.21 -1.43
CA LYS A 101 -7.45 1.47 -0.65
C LYS A 101 -7.61 2.95 -0.31
N SER A 102 -6.52 3.63 0.01
CA SER A 102 -6.51 5.08 0.22
C SER A 102 -6.93 5.84 -1.05
N TYR A 103 -6.34 5.50 -2.20
CA TYR A 103 -6.71 6.11 -3.49
C TYR A 103 -8.17 5.85 -3.84
N VAL A 104 -8.64 4.60 -3.74
CA VAL A 104 -10.02 4.21 -4.07
C VAL A 104 -11.01 4.95 -3.17
N PHE A 105 -10.71 5.09 -1.88
CA PHE A 105 -11.54 5.87 -0.97
C PHE A 105 -11.73 7.32 -1.47
N GLU A 106 -10.66 8.01 -1.87
CA GLU A 106 -10.76 9.38 -2.39
C GLU A 106 -11.44 9.49 -3.76
N HIS A 107 -11.60 8.38 -4.47
CA HIS A 107 -12.20 8.29 -5.80
C HIS A 107 -13.57 7.58 -5.81
N THR A 108 -14.13 7.31 -4.64
CA THR A 108 -15.46 6.70 -4.50
C THR A 108 -16.39 7.69 -3.81
N PRO A 109 -17.55 8.03 -4.40
CA PRO A 109 -18.52 8.90 -3.75
C PRO A 109 -19.08 8.24 -2.49
N ASP A 110 -19.38 9.04 -1.47
CA ASP A 110 -20.08 8.56 -0.29
C ASP A 110 -21.54 8.17 -0.59
N ALA A 111 -22.27 7.67 0.41
CA ALA A 111 -23.68 7.28 0.27
C ALA A 111 -24.62 8.42 -0.19
N LYS A 112 -24.16 9.68 -0.16
CA LYS A 112 -24.89 10.87 -0.64
C LYS A 112 -24.39 11.34 -2.01
N GLY A 113 -23.51 10.59 -2.67
CA GLY A 113 -22.93 10.94 -3.97
C GLY A 113 -21.80 11.97 -3.89
N LYS A 114 -21.34 12.34 -2.68
CA LYS A 114 -20.30 13.35 -2.52
C LYS A 114 -18.92 12.71 -2.63
N MET A 115 -18.09 13.26 -3.51
CA MET A 115 -16.68 12.87 -3.61
C MET A 115 -15.88 13.38 -2.40
N PRO A 116 -15.03 12.55 -1.79
CA PRO A 116 -14.05 13.01 -0.82
C PRO A 116 -13.03 13.96 -1.46
N LYS A 117 -12.31 14.71 -0.61
CA LYS A 117 -11.18 15.52 -1.07
C LYS A 117 -10.01 14.60 -1.41
N GLN A 118 -9.33 14.87 -2.52
CA GLN A 118 -8.14 14.15 -2.94
C GLN A 118 -6.89 14.76 -2.27
N GLU A 119 -6.53 14.27 -1.08
CA GLU A 119 -5.34 14.70 -0.34
C GLU A 119 -4.16 13.73 -0.50
N TYR A 120 -4.44 12.44 -0.68
CA TYR A 120 -3.45 11.36 -0.65
C TYR A 120 -3.17 10.72 -2.00
N SER A 121 -4.05 10.96 -2.98
CA SER A 121 -4.04 10.33 -4.30
C SER A 121 -2.70 10.46 -5.04
N ASN A 122 -2.08 11.65 -5.02
CA ASN A 122 -0.80 11.88 -5.68
C ASN A 122 0.34 11.05 -5.05
N GLU A 123 0.38 10.96 -3.72
CA GLU A 123 1.37 10.14 -3.03
C GLU A 123 1.16 8.66 -3.37
N ALA A 124 -0.09 8.18 -3.30
CA ALA A 124 -0.44 6.79 -3.61
C ALA A 124 -0.01 6.42 -5.04
N THR A 125 -0.39 7.21 -6.05
CA THR A 125 0.03 6.99 -7.44
C THR A 125 1.55 6.95 -7.58
N GLN A 126 2.27 7.88 -6.96
CA GLN A 126 3.73 7.96 -7.08
C GLN A 126 4.43 6.79 -6.41
N VAL A 127 4.01 6.40 -5.20
CA VAL A 127 4.59 5.27 -4.47
C VAL A 127 4.32 3.96 -5.21
N LEU A 128 3.08 3.73 -5.64
CA LEU A 128 2.72 2.53 -6.40
C LEU A 128 3.52 2.45 -7.69
N TYR A 129 3.62 3.55 -8.45
CA TYR A 129 4.41 3.57 -9.68
C TYR A 129 5.88 3.23 -9.43
N ASN A 130 6.47 3.71 -8.33
CA ASN A 130 7.86 3.41 -7.98
C ASN A 130 8.05 1.97 -7.47
N ALA A 131 7.00 1.34 -6.95
CA ALA A 131 7.05 -0.03 -6.44
C ALA A 131 6.83 -1.12 -7.50
N ARG A 132 6.48 -0.73 -8.74
CA ARG A 132 5.99 -1.65 -9.80
C ARG A 132 6.91 -2.84 -10.07
N ASP A 133 8.23 -2.66 -10.02
CA ASP A 133 9.19 -3.70 -10.36
C ASP A 133 9.33 -4.77 -9.26
N TYR A 134 8.95 -4.45 -8.02
CA TYR A 134 9.20 -5.33 -6.88
C TYR A 134 8.36 -6.61 -6.90
N TYR A 135 7.23 -6.64 -7.60
CA TYR A 135 6.47 -7.88 -7.79
C TYR A 135 7.17 -8.88 -8.72
N PHE A 136 7.91 -8.40 -9.72
CA PHE A 136 8.75 -9.26 -10.54
C PHE A 136 9.83 -9.91 -9.67
N TYR A 137 10.54 -9.12 -8.86
CA TYR A 137 11.58 -9.65 -7.96
C TYR A 137 11.02 -10.62 -6.91
N ALA A 138 9.84 -10.34 -6.34
CA ALA A 138 9.14 -11.28 -5.47
C ALA A 138 8.91 -12.64 -6.15
N GLY A 139 8.49 -12.63 -7.41
CA GLY A 139 8.32 -13.84 -8.23
C GLY A 139 9.64 -14.61 -8.38
N ILE A 140 10.73 -13.92 -8.68
CA ILE A 140 12.07 -14.52 -8.81
C ILE A 140 12.53 -15.13 -7.48
N PHE A 141 12.42 -14.41 -6.37
CA PHE A 141 12.85 -14.92 -5.06
C PHE A 141 12.06 -16.17 -4.64
N LEU A 142 10.74 -16.18 -4.88
CA LEU A 142 9.92 -17.35 -4.58
C LEU A 142 10.32 -18.56 -5.42
N ASN A 143 10.62 -18.35 -6.71
CA ASN A 143 11.04 -19.45 -7.57
C ASN A 143 12.40 -20.02 -7.14
N SER A 144 13.37 -19.15 -6.82
CA SER A 144 14.68 -19.55 -6.31
C SER A 144 14.60 -20.34 -5.00
N ASN A 145 13.58 -20.07 -4.18
CA ASN A 145 13.29 -20.81 -2.95
C ASN A 145 12.41 -22.06 -3.17
N GLY A 146 12.18 -22.48 -4.41
CA GLY A 146 11.39 -23.66 -4.77
C GLY A 146 9.87 -23.47 -4.67
N ASN A 147 9.38 -22.28 -4.32
CA ASN A 147 7.96 -21.99 -4.23
C ASN A 147 7.39 -21.57 -5.61
N LYS A 148 7.21 -22.55 -6.49
CA LYS A 148 6.66 -22.33 -7.84
C LYS A 148 5.26 -21.70 -7.85
N PRO A 149 4.29 -22.14 -7.01
CA PRO A 149 2.96 -21.51 -6.99
C PRO A 149 3.02 -20.05 -6.55
N GLY A 150 3.86 -19.74 -5.57
CA GLY A 150 4.12 -18.38 -5.14
C GLY A 150 4.74 -17.54 -6.26
N ALA A 151 5.77 -18.07 -6.93
CA ALA A 151 6.40 -17.39 -8.05
C ALA A 151 5.41 -17.05 -9.16
N TYR A 152 4.58 -18.03 -9.57
CA TYR A 152 3.53 -17.85 -10.55
C TYR A 152 2.56 -16.72 -10.15
N LYS A 153 2.10 -16.73 -8.89
CA LYS A 153 1.22 -15.69 -8.34
C LYS A 153 1.84 -14.29 -8.41
N TYR A 154 3.09 -14.12 -7.99
CA TYR A 154 3.70 -12.79 -7.89
C TYR A 154 4.15 -12.23 -9.25
N LEU A 155 4.57 -13.08 -10.18
CA LEU A 155 4.75 -12.68 -11.58
C LEU A 155 3.40 -12.25 -12.20
N GLY A 156 2.29 -12.89 -11.81
CA GLY A 156 0.95 -12.46 -12.21
C GLY A 156 0.61 -11.08 -11.69
N LYS A 157 0.81 -10.86 -10.38
CA LYS A 157 0.66 -9.52 -9.78
C LYS A 157 1.47 -8.44 -10.49
N PHE A 158 2.68 -8.75 -10.95
CA PHE A 158 3.50 -7.81 -11.73
C PHE A 158 2.86 -7.45 -13.08
N VAL A 159 2.37 -8.44 -13.83
CA VAL A 159 1.70 -8.25 -15.13
C VAL A 159 0.41 -7.44 -14.97
N ASP A 160 -0.37 -7.73 -13.92
CA ASP A 160 -1.67 -7.10 -13.67
C ASP A 160 -1.52 -5.73 -12.98
N PHE A 161 -0.32 -5.38 -12.49
CA PHE A 161 -0.09 -4.17 -11.70
C PHE A 161 -0.51 -2.86 -12.38
N PRO A 162 -0.31 -2.64 -13.69
CA PRO A 162 -0.81 -1.46 -14.40
C PRO A 162 -2.33 -1.26 -14.31
N ASP A 163 -3.08 -2.31 -13.97
CA ASP A 163 -4.54 -2.24 -13.87
C ASP A 163 -5.02 -1.70 -12.51
N ASN A 164 -4.10 -1.47 -11.57
CA ASN A 164 -4.40 -0.77 -10.32
C ASN A 164 -5.07 0.59 -10.59
N PRO A 165 -6.17 0.93 -9.90
CA PRO A 165 -6.92 2.17 -10.14
C PRO A 165 -6.06 3.43 -9.98
N ALA A 166 -5.11 3.44 -9.05
CA ALA A 166 -4.20 4.58 -8.83
C ALA A 166 -3.22 4.80 -9.99
N LEU A 167 -3.05 3.80 -10.86
CA LEU A 167 -2.14 3.82 -12.01
C LEU A 167 -2.87 3.96 -13.34
N ALA A 168 -4.20 4.13 -13.35
CA ALA A 168 -4.98 4.20 -14.59
C ALA A 168 -4.42 5.19 -15.61
N ALA A 169 -4.02 6.39 -15.17
CA ALA A 169 -3.43 7.42 -16.05
C ALA A 169 -2.02 7.09 -16.56
N LYS A 170 -1.35 6.09 -15.99
CA LYS A 170 0.01 5.64 -16.35
C LYS A 170 0.02 4.26 -17.01
N ARG A 171 -1.11 3.54 -17.02
CA ARG A 171 -1.24 2.15 -17.47
C ARG A 171 -0.61 1.91 -18.85
N ASP A 172 -1.03 2.68 -19.85
CA ASP A 172 -0.57 2.48 -21.22
C ASP A 172 0.92 2.77 -21.35
N SER A 173 1.39 3.84 -20.70
CA SER A 173 2.82 4.17 -20.66
C SER A 173 3.62 3.03 -20.02
N MET A 174 3.14 2.43 -18.93
CA MET A 174 3.81 1.28 -18.29
C MET A 174 3.85 0.08 -19.24
N ARG A 175 2.72 -0.28 -19.85
CA ARG A 175 2.63 -1.40 -20.81
C ARG A 175 3.58 -1.22 -22.00
N ILE A 176 3.77 0.00 -22.47
CA ILE A 176 4.70 0.31 -23.57
C ILE A 176 6.15 0.28 -23.09
N THR A 177 6.49 0.99 -22.01
CA THR A 177 7.88 1.15 -21.58
C THR A 177 8.47 -0.10 -20.95
N MET A 178 7.62 -0.97 -20.38
CA MET A 178 8.01 -2.22 -19.72
C MET A 178 7.59 -3.47 -20.51
N ALA A 179 7.33 -3.33 -21.82
CA ALA A 179 6.83 -4.42 -22.65
C ALA A 179 7.73 -5.67 -22.59
N LYS A 180 9.04 -5.50 -22.48
CA LYS A 180 10.01 -6.60 -22.40
C LYS A 180 9.90 -7.34 -21.06
N GLU A 181 9.81 -6.60 -19.96
CA GLU A 181 9.70 -7.13 -18.61
C GLU A 181 8.37 -7.88 -18.44
N TYR A 182 7.27 -7.36 -18.98
CA TYR A 182 5.99 -8.08 -18.99
C TYR A 182 6.03 -9.36 -19.82
N ALA A 183 6.64 -9.32 -21.02
CA ALA A 183 6.83 -10.51 -21.82
C ALA A 183 7.68 -11.56 -21.10
N GLN A 184 8.74 -11.13 -20.40
CA GLN A 184 9.59 -12.01 -19.60
C GLN A 184 8.82 -12.63 -18.43
N ALA A 185 8.02 -11.84 -17.71
CA ALA A 185 7.19 -12.33 -16.62
C ALA A 185 6.16 -13.37 -17.11
N LEU A 186 5.49 -13.11 -18.23
CA LEU A 186 4.55 -14.04 -18.85
C LEU A 186 5.22 -15.33 -19.29
N TYR A 187 6.41 -15.24 -19.91
CA TYR A 187 7.20 -16.41 -20.28
C TYR A 187 7.54 -17.27 -19.05
N TYR A 188 8.02 -16.67 -17.97
CA TYR A 188 8.30 -17.40 -16.73
C TYR A 188 7.04 -17.98 -16.09
N ARG A 189 5.90 -17.28 -16.15
CA ARG A 189 4.61 -17.84 -15.69
C ARG A 189 4.21 -19.07 -16.49
N ALA A 190 4.30 -19.03 -17.81
CA ALA A 190 3.98 -20.17 -18.66
C ALA A 190 4.88 -21.38 -18.36
N MET A 191 6.18 -21.16 -18.19
CA MET A 191 7.11 -22.22 -17.76
C MET A 191 6.71 -22.82 -16.41
N LEU A 192 6.41 -21.98 -15.42
CA LEU A 192 6.00 -22.43 -14.08
C LEU A 192 4.69 -23.21 -14.13
N ALA A 193 3.70 -22.74 -14.89
CA ALA A 193 2.43 -23.41 -15.07
C ALA A 193 2.61 -24.80 -15.69
N ASN A 194 3.40 -24.91 -16.76
CA ASN A 194 3.76 -26.18 -17.38
C ASN A 194 4.46 -27.13 -16.40
N ASP A 195 5.44 -26.63 -15.63
CA ASP A 195 6.12 -27.40 -14.59
C ASP A 195 5.18 -27.92 -13.50
N MET A 196 4.15 -27.14 -13.17
CA MET A 196 3.10 -27.52 -12.22
C MET A 196 1.99 -28.38 -12.85
N LYS A 197 2.08 -28.67 -14.16
CA LYS A 197 1.04 -29.34 -14.97
C LYS A 197 -0.30 -28.61 -14.97
N ASP A 198 -0.28 -27.30 -14.75
CA ASP A 198 -1.42 -26.41 -14.90
C ASP A 198 -1.46 -25.89 -16.34
N TYR A 199 -2.07 -26.68 -17.24
CA TYR A 199 -2.08 -26.36 -18.67
C TYR A 199 -3.01 -25.20 -19.01
N ASP A 200 -4.04 -24.95 -18.20
CA ASP A 200 -4.92 -23.79 -18.36
C ASP A 200 -4.13 -22.50 -18.07
N GLY A 201 -3.21 -22.53 -17.10
CA GLY A 201 -2.34 -21.41 -16.76
C GLY A 201 -1.17 -21.14 -17.72
N VAL A 202 -0.97 -21.97 -18.74
CA VAL A 202 0.07 -21.80 -19.79
C VAL A 202 -0.41 -20.92 -20.94
N LEU A 203 -1.71 -20.95 -21.25
CA LEU A 203 -2.37 -20.26 -22.37
C LEU A 203 -2.80 -18.83 -21.99
#